data_AF-A0A1D4PWQ8-F1
#
_entry.id   AF-A0A1D4PWQ8-F1
#
_cell.length_a   1.000
_cell.length_b   1.000
_cell.length_c   1.000
_cell.angle_alpha   90.00
_cell.angle_beta   90.00
_cell.angle_gamma   90.00
#
_symmetry.space_group_name_H-M   'P 1'
#
loop_
_entity.id
_entity.type
_entity.pdbx_description
1 polymer ?
#
loop_
_entity_poly.entity_id
_entity_poly.type
_entity_poly.pdbx_seq_one_letter_code
_entity_poly.pdbx_strand_id
1 'polypeptide(L)'
;MSVITSNPWLMVLAIFVINVAYVTCLTMRTILTLKGYRYVAAIVSFLEVLVYVVGLGMVMSSLDQIQNVFAYALGFSIGIIVGMKIEEKLALGYTVVNVTSSEYELDLPRQLRDLGYGVTHNTAYGRDGKRLILQILTPRRFEFKLIETIKQIDEKAFIVAYEPRTIHGGFWAKGVRSKKLKQYDTDEVESI
;
A
#
# COMPACT_ATOMS: atom_id res chain seq x y z
N MET A 1 -1.17 -30.46 -23.29
CA MET A 1 0.31 -30.51 -23.18
C MET A 1 1.05 -30.61 -24.51
N SER A 2 0.41 -30.96 -25.65
CA SER A 2 1.12 -31.07 -26.95
C SER A 2 1.37 -29.74 -27.69
N VAL A 3 0.53 -28.72 -27.49
CA VAL A 3 0.67 -27.43 -28.21
C VAL A 3 1.82 -26.58 -27.66
N ILE A 4 2.14 -26.72 -26.36
CA ILE A 4 3.18 -25.94 -25.68
C ILE A 4 4.58 -26.47 -26.00
N THR A 5 4.74 -27.79 -26.14
CA THR A 5 6.01 -28.44 -26.51
C THR A 5 6.36 -28.28 -28.00
N SER A 6 5.40 -27.89 -28.84
CA SER A 6 5.62 -27.75 -30.28
C SER A 6 6.28 -26.42 -30.69
N ASN A 7 6.18 -25.38 -29.85
CA ASN A 7 6.69 -24.04 -30.14
C ASN A 7 7.60 -23.53 -29.00
N PRO A 8 8.94 -23.49 -29.19
CA PRO A 8 9.89 -23.05 -28.17
C PRO A 8 9.57 -21.66 -27.59
N TRP A 9 9.14 -20.72 -28.43
CA TRP A 9 8.75 -19.37 -28.01
C TRP A 9 7.53 -19.34 -27.10
N LEU A 10 6.56 -20.23 -27.34
CA LEU A 10 5.34 -20.33 -26.55
C LEU A 10 5.63 -20.96 -25.19
N MET A 11 6.60 -21.89 -25.13
CA MET A 11 7.12 -22.44 -23.89
C MET A 11 7.83 -21.37 -23.03
N VAL A 12 8.71 -20.57 -23.64
CA VAL A 12 9.41 -19.46 -22.97
C VAL A 12 8.39 -18.46 -22.39
N LEU A 13 7.37 -18.08 -23.17
CA LEU A 13 6.32 -17.16 -22.72
C LEU A 13 5.49 -17.76 -21.57
N ALA A 14 5.14 -19.04 -21.65
CA ALA A 14 4.40 -19.72 -20.60
C ALA A 14 5.19 -19.77 -19.29
N ILE A 15 6.50 -20.09 -19.35
CA ILE A 15 7.42 -20.07 -18.20
C ILE A 15 7.49 -18.66 -17.60
N PHE A 16 7.59 -17.63 -18.45
CA PHE A 16 7.61 -16.25 -18.00
C PHE A 16 6.32 -15.88 -17.24
N VAL A 17 5.14 -16.11 -17.83
CA VAL A 17 3.85 -15.72 -17.25
C VAL A 17 3.57 -16.47 -15.95
N ILE A 18 3.81 -17.78 -15.91
CA ILE A 18 3.57 -18.57 -14.69
C ILE A 18 4.50 -18.14 -13.55
N ASN A 19 5.74 -17.78 -13.87
CA ASN A 19 6.68 -17.29 -12.88
C ASN A 19 6.33 -15.89 -12.38
N VAL A 20 5.90 -14.99 -13.25
CA VAL A 20 5.36 -13.68 -12.83
C VAL A 20 4.20 -13.89 -11.85
N ALA A 21 3.24 -14.76 -12.18
CA ALA A 21 2.11 -15.05 -11.29
C ALA A 21 2.55 -15.66 -9.94
N TYR A 22 3.48 -16.63 -9.97
CA TYR A 22 4.05 -17.23 -8.77
C TYR A 22 4.70 -16.18 -7.86
N VAL A 23 5.59 -15.36 -8.41
CA VAL A 23 6.36 -14.37 -7.64
C VAL A 23 5.48 -13.23 -7.16
N THR A 24 4.48 -12.82 -7.94
CA THR A 24 3.45 -11.89 -7.47
C THR A 24 2.70 -12.44 -6.26
N CYS A 25 2.30 -13.72 -6.26
CA CYS A 25 1.67 -14.35 -5.10
C CYS A 25 2.61 -14.46 -3.90
N LEU A 26 3.88 -14.81 -4.15
CA LEU A 26 4.94 -14.87 -3.14
C LEU A 26 5.16 -13.51 -2.43
N THR A 27 5.25 -12.43 -3.21
CA THR A 27 5.38 -11.06 -2.71
C THR A 27 4.14 -10.67 -1.92
N MET A 28 2.94 -10.93 -2.45
CA MET A 28 1.68 -10.64 -1.77
C MET A 28 1.56 -11.37 -0.43
N ARG A 29 1.85 -12.67 -0.38
CA ARG A 29 1.88 -13.47 0.86
C ARG A 29 2.82 -12.83 1.89
N THR A 30 4.02 -12.46 1.47
CA THR A 30 5.02 -11.87 2.35
C THR A 30 4.50 -10.56 2.97
N ILE A 31 3.93 -9.66 2.16
CA ILE A 31 3.40 -8.39 2.67
C ILE A 31 2.20 -8.63 3.59
N LEU A 32 1.26 -9.51 3.21
CA LEU A 32 0.10 -9.85 4.03
C LEU A 32 0.51 -10.44 5.39
N THR A 33 1.57 -11.25 5.43
CA THR A 33 2.11 -11.84 6.65
C THR A 33 2.71 -10.76 7.57
N LEU A 34 3.52 -9.86 7.01
CA LEU A 34 4.10 -8.72 7.74
C LEU A 34 3.01 -7.77 8.29
N LYS A 35 1.91 -7.59 7.55
CA LYS A 35 0.75 -6.79 7.97
C LYS A 35 -0.21 -7.52 8.91
N GLY A 36 0.05 -8.78 9.25
CA GLY A 36 -0.75 -9.55 10.22
C GLY A 36 -2.06 -10.13 9.68
N TYR A 37 -2.30 -10.12 8.36
CA TYR A 37 -3.47 -10.73 7.72
C TYR A 37 -3.33 -12.25 7.58
N ARG A 38 -3.26 -12.96 8.73
CA ARG A 38 -2.87 -14.37 8.82
C ARG A 38 -3.68 -15.32 7.93
N TYR A 39 -5.01 -15.22 7.95
CA TYR A 39 -5.87 -16.11 7.17
C TYR A 39 -5.82 -15.84 5.66
N VAL A 40 -5.75 -14.56 5.27
CA VAL A 40 -5.62 -14.19 3.85
C VAL A 40 -4.25 -14.63 3.32
N ALA A 41 -3.19 -14.44 4.11
CA ALA A 41 -1.85 -14.91 3.77
C ALA A 41 -1.81 -16.44 3.58
N ALA A 42 -2.52 -17.21 4.42
CA ALA A 42 -2.61 -18.66 4.28
C ALA A 42 -3.31 -19.10 2.97
N ILE A 43 -4.42 -18.44 2.61
CA ILE A 43 -5.14 -18.73 1.35
C ILE A 43 -4.27 -18.39 0.14
N VAL A 44 -3.60 -17.22 0.16
CA VAL A 44 -2.67 -16.83 -0.91
C VAL A 44 -1.50 -17.81 -1.01
N SER A 45 -0.96 -18.26 0.12
CA SER A 45 0.11 -19.26 0.14
C SER A 45 -0.34 -20.62 -0.41
N PHE A 46 -1.60 -21.01 -0.21
CA PHE A 46 -2.14 -22.23 -0.79
C PHE A 46 -2.20 -22.14 -2.32
N LEU A 47 -2.70 -21.03 -2.86
CA LEU A 47 -2.72 -20.77 -4.32
C LEU A 47 -1.31 -20.68 -4.89
N GLU A 48 -0.40 -20.01 -4.19
CA GLU A 48 1.02 -19.92 -4.56
C GLU A 48 1.65 -21.31 -4.75
N VAL A 49 1.43 -22.23 -3.81
CA VAL A 49 1.97 -23.59 -3.90
C VAL A 49 1.39 -24.36 -5.08
N LEU A 50 0.11 -24.17 -5.43
CA LEU A 50 -0.47 -24.77 -6.63
C LEU A 50 0.23 -24.28 -7.90
N VAL A 51 0.47 -22.96 -8.00
CA VAL A 51 1.19 -22.37 -9.13
C VAL A 51 2.64 -22.86 -9.15
N TYR A 52 3.28 -22.97 -8.00
CA TYR A 52 4.66 -23.44 -7.87
C TYR A 52 4.81 -24.89 -8.36
N VAL A 53 3.93 -25.81 -7.96
CA VAL A 53 4.01 -27.22 -8.39
C VAL A 53 3.86 -27.32 -9.91
N VAL A 54 2.94 -26.56 -10.50
CA VAL A 54 2.73 -26.54 -11.96
C VAL A 54 3.90 -25.88 -12.69
N GLY A 55 4.44 -24.78 -12.16
CA GLY A 55 5.56 -24.03 -12.75
C GLY A 55 6.90 -24.76 -12.66
N LEU A 56 7.18 -25.41 -11.52
CA LEU A 56 8.42 -26.15 -11.30
C LEU A 56 8.56 -27.29 -12.30
N GLY A 57 7.47 -28.02 -12.60
CA GLY A 57 7.49 -29.05 -13.63
C GLY A 57 7.88 -28.52 -15.02
N MET A 58 7.40 -27.33 -15.40
CA MET A 58 7.75 -26.71 -16.69
C MET A 58 9.19 -26.22 -16.75
N VAL A 59 9.68 -25.62 -15.67
CA VAL A 59 11.05 -25.08 -15.60
C VAL A 59 12.07 -26.21 -15.60
N MET A 60 11.88 -27.24 -14.75
CA MET A 60 12.84 -28.35 -14.65
C MET A 60 12.96 -29.14 -15.95
N SER A 61 11.88 -29.25 -16.72
CA SER A 61 11.91 -29.92 -18.04
C SER A 61 12.65 -29.13 -19.13
N SER A 62 13.04 -27.88 -18.87
CA SER A 62 13.51 -26.94 -19.90
C SER A 62 14.82 -26.22 -19.53
N LEU A 63 15.55 -26.74 -18.54
CA LEU A 63 16.80 -26.14 -18.02
C LEU A 63 17.97 -26.19 -19.00
N ASP A 64 17.92 -27.06 -20.01
CA ASP A 64 18.98 -27.21 -21.00
C ASP A 64 19.17 -25.99 -21.92
N GLN A 65 18.21 -25.04 -21.91
CA GLN A 65 18.25 -23.83 -22.73
C GLN A 65 18.37 -22.58 -21.87
N ILE A 66 19.43 -21.81 -22.12
CA ILE A 66 19.72 -20.57 -21.37
C ILE A 66 18.61 -19.51 -21.51
N GLN A 67 17.87 -19.53 -22.63
CA GLN A 67 16.74 -18.62 -22.87
C GLN A 67 15.62 -18.79 -21.82
N ASN A 68 15.34 -20.03 -21.40
CA ASN A 68 14.34 -20.30 -20.37
C ASN A 68 14.78 -19.81 -19.00
N VAL A 69 16.08 -19.90 -18.71
CA VAL A 69 16.67 -19.35 -17.48
C VAL A 69 16.56 -17.83 -17.44
N PHE A 70 16.82 -17.15 -18.56
CA PHE A 70 16.62 -15.70 -18.67
C PHE A 70 15.15 -15.30 -18.52
N ALA A 71 14.22 -16.01 -19.16
CA ALA A 71 12.79 -15.76 -19.00
C ALA A 71 12.32 -16.00 -17.56
N TYR A 72 12.88 -16.99 -16.87
CA TYR A 72 12.63 -17.21 -15.45
C TYR A 72 13.14 -16.03 -14.60
N ALA A 73 14.38 -15.58 -14.79
CA ALA A 73 14.94 -14.46 -14.02
C ALA A 73 14.20 -13.13 -14.26
N LEU A 74 13.79 -12.86 -15.50
CA LEU A 74 12.97 -11.70 -15.84
C LEU A 74 11.57 -11.79 -15.26
N GLY A 75 10.93 -12.97 -15.36
CA GLY A 75 9.62 -13.21 -14.77
C GLY A 75 9.62 -13.00 -13.26
N PHE A 76 10.69 -13.42 -12.59
CA PHE A 76 10.87 -13.18 -11.16
C PHE A 76 10.95 -11.70 -10.83
N SER A 77 11.85 -10.96 -11.49
CA SER A 77 12.02 -9.52 -11.27
C SER A 77 10.74 -8.73 -11.52
N ILE A 78 10.03 -9.02 -12.61
CA ILE A 78 8.76 -8.37 -12.97
C ILE A 78 7.65 -8.76 -11.99
N GLY A 79 7.60 -10.02 -11.56
CA GLY A 79 6.63 -10.51 -10.58
C GLY A 79 6.69 -9.77 -9.25
N ILE A 80 7.89 -9.38 -8.79
CA ILE A 80 8.06 -8.55 -7.59
C ILE A 80 7.43 -7.16 -7.80
N ILE A 81 7.74 -6.50 -8.91
CA ILE A 81 7.22 -5.16 -9.23
C ILE A 81 5.69 -5.20 -9.31
N VAL A 82 5.13 -6.21 -9.96
CA VAL A 82 3.67 -6.40 -10.06
C VAL A 82 3.06 -6.66 -8.69
N GLY A 83 3.67 -7.52 -7.87
CA GLY A 83 3.23 -7.79 -6.50
C GLY A 83 3.21 -6.54 -5.62
N MET A 84 4.27 -5.72 -5.68
CA MET A 84 4.33 -4.44 -4.97
C MET A 84 3.26 -3.46 -5.46
N LYS A 85 3.04 -3.34 -6.78
CA LYS A 85 1.99 -2.46 -7.32
C LYS A 85 0.58 -2.90 -6.94
N ILE A 86 0.32 -4.21 -6.89
CA ILE A 86 -0.97 -4.72 -6.42
C ILE A 86 -1.18 -4.34 -4.96
N GLU A 87 -0.16 -4.48 -4.13
CA GLU A 87 -0.24 -4.12 -2.73
C GLU A 87 -0.46 -2.62 -2.51
N GLU A 88 0.28 -1.79 -3.23
CA GLU A 88 0.13 -0.32 -3.22
C GLU A 88 -1.32 0.07 -3.55
N LYS A 89 -1.92 -0.58 -4.55
CA LYS A 89 -3.31 -0.35 -4.95
C LYS A 89 -4.33 -0.86 -3.92
N LEU A 90 -4.02 -1.96 -3.23
CA LEU A 90 -4.86 -2.46 -2.14
C LEU A 90 -4.81 -1.53 -0.91
N ALA A 91 -3.72 -0.75 -0.78
CA ALA A 91 -3.53 0.28 0.25
C ALA A 91 -3.96 -0.20 1.64
N LEU A 92 -3.50 -1.40 1.99
CA LEU A 92 -3.96 -2.11 3.18
C LEU A 92 -3.44 -1.45 4.45
N GLY A 93 -4.33 -1.33 5.43
CA GLY A 93 -4.03 -0.84 6.77
C GLY A 93 -4.33 0.64 6.99
N TYR A 94 -3.73 1.17 8.05
CA TYR A 94 -3.84 2.56 8.47
C TYR A 94 -2.44 3.16 8.57
N THR A 95 -2.34 4.47 8.41
CA THR A 95 -1.14 5.26 8.62
C THR A 95 -1.45 6.32 9.68
N VAL A 96 -0.51 6.57 10.60
CA VAL A 96 -0.55 7.74 11.47
C VAL A 96 0.28 8.84 10.82
N VAL A 97 -0.35 9.98 10.62
CA VAL A 97 0.26 11.19 10.06
C VAL A 97 0.34 12.22 11.19
N ASN A 98 1.56 12.53 11.60
CA ASN A 98 1.86 13.62 12.52
C ASN A 98 2.18 14.87 11.72
N VAL A 99 1.50 15.96 12.07
CA VAL A 99 1.58 17.24 11.37
C VAL A 99 1.91 18.29 12.39
N THR A 100 2.99 19.02 12.18
CA THR A 100 3.32 20.21 12.96
C THR A 100 2.96 21.43 12.11
N SER A 101 1.93 22.15 12.53
CA SER A 101 1.46 23.38 11.88
C SER A 101 2.51 24.46 11.95
N SER A 102 2.68 25.20 10.85
CA SER A 102 3.54 26.36 10.79
C SER A 102 2.89 27.58 11.48
N GLU A 103 1.57 27.68 11.44
CA GLU A 103 0.81 28.76 12.08
C GLU A 103 -0.12 28.21 13.16
N TYR A 104 -0.07 28.80 14.36
CA TYR A 104 -0.92 28.36 15.48
C TYR A 104 -2.39 28.79 15.31
N GLU A 105 -2.64 29.85 14.53
CA GLU A 105 -3.98 30.44 14.36
C GLU A 105 -4.84 29.70 13.32
N LEU A 106 -4.25 28.83 12.50
CA LEU A 106 -5.00 27.96 11.59
C LEU A 106 -5.85 26.97 12.40
N ASP A 107 -7.18 27.01 12.24
CA ASP A 107 -8.10 26.03 12.82
C ASP A 107 -8.10 24.70 12.02
N LEU A 108 -6.88 24.25 11.70
CA LEU A 108 -6.57 23.00 10.99
C LEU A 108 -7.26 21.78 11.64
N PRO A 109 -7.34 21.65 12.99
CA PRO A 109 -8.05 20.55 13.61
C PRO A 109 -9.55 20.51 13.29
N ARG A 110 -10.21 21.67 13.17
CA ARG A 110 -11.64 21.73 12.87
C ARG A 110 -11.90 21.41 11.41
N GLN A 111 -11.17 22.04 10.49
CA GLN A 111 -11.29 21.80 9.05
C GLN A 111 -11.15 20.31 8.72
N LEU A 112 -10.11 19.65 9.25
CA LEU A 112 -9.90 18.23 9.04
C LEU A 112 -11.00 17.34 9.66
N ARG A 113 -11.58 17.72 10.80
CA ARG A 113 -12.71 16.99 11.40
C ARG A 113 -13.98 17.11 10.57
N ASP A 114 -14.21 18.27 9.96
CA ASP A 114 -15.38 18.51 9.11
C ASP A 114 -15.31 17.65 7.83
N LEU A 115 -14.10 17.48 7.27
CA LEU A 115 -13.79 16.53 6.20
C LEU A 115 -13.94 15.05 6.62
N GLY A 116 -14.01 14.78 7.92
CA GLY A 116 -14.25 13.46 8.49
C GLY A 116 -13.01 12.73 8.99
N TYR A 117 -11.87 13.41 9.09
CA TYR A 117 -10.68 12.86 9.76
C TYR A 117 -10.82 12.91 11.27
N GLY A 118 -10.36 11.85 11.94
CA GLY A 118 -10.22 11.87 13.40
C GLY A 118 -8.88 12.52 13.76
N VAL A 119 -8.94 13.68 14.40
CA VAL A 119 -7.76 14.50 14.70
C VAL A 119 -7.64 14.70 16.21
N THR A 120 -6.52 14.24 16.75
CA THR A 120 -6.03 14.63 18.08
C THR A 120 -5.04 15.76 17.88
N HIS A 121 -5.15 16.85 18.64
CA HIS A 121 -4.18 17.95 18.57
C HIS A 121 -3.70 18.32 19.96
N ASN A 122 -2.46 18.80 20.03
CA ASN A 122 -1.85 19.32 21.24
C ASN A 122 -0.99 20.54 20.91
N THR A 123 -0.88 21.44 21.88
CA THR A 123 0.05 22.57 21.80
C THR A 123 1.47 22.10 22.10
N ALA A 124 2.42 22.52 21.29
CA ALA A 124 3.85 22.32 21.51
C ALA A 124 4.63 23.62 21.31
N TYR A 125 5.91 23.61 21.66
CA TYR A 125 6.82 24.74 21.45
C TYR A 125 8.01 24.28 20.62
N GLY A 126 8.21 24.93 19.47
CA GLY A 126 9.40 24.80 18.66
C GLY A 126 10.38 25.94 18.91
N ARG A 127 11.47 25.97 18.13
CA ARG A 127 12.47 27.04 18.19
C ARG A 127 11.85 28.43 17.99
N ASP A 128 10.94 28.55 17.03
CA ASP A 128 10.37 29.85 16.63
C ASP A 128 9.04 30.16 17.35
N GLY A 129 8.71 29.42 18.42
CA GLY A 129 7.53 29.68 19.26
C GLY A 129 6.50 28.55 19.30
N LYS A 130 5.26 28.91 19.64
CA LYS A 130 4.15 27.97 19.84
C LYS A 130 3.74 27.36 18.50
N ARG A 131 3.63 26.03 18.46
CA ARG A 131 3.20 25.26 17.29
C ARG A 131 2.04 24.34 17.69
N LEU A 132 1.20 23.99 16.72
CA LEU A 132 0.16 23.01 16.90
C LEU A 132 0.64 21.67 16.32
N ILE A 133 0.66 20.62 17.13
CA ILE A 133 0.93 19.27 16.66
C ILE A 133 -0.41 18.55 16.53
N LEU A 134 -0.63 17.93 15.39
CA LEU A 134 -1.79 17.13 15.08
C LEU A 134 -1.36 15.71 14.81
N GLN A 135 -2.05 14.76 15.43
CA GLN A 135 -1.92 13.34 15.18
C GLN A 135 -3.20 12.85 14.51
N ILE A 136 -3.05 12.42 13.26
CA ILE A 136 -4.15 12.03 12.39
C ILE A 136 -3.93 10.57 12.01
N LEU A 137 -4.80 9.68 12.47
CA LEU A 137 -4.85 8.34 11.91
C LEU A 137 -5.64 8.44 10.60
N THR A 138 -5.26 7.72 9.55
CA THR A 138 -6.00 7.70 8.28
C THR A 138 -5.85 6.34 7.61
N PRO A 139 -6.86 5.83 6.88
CA PRO A 139 -6.65 4.66 6.02
C PRO A 139 -5.55 4.97 5.01
N ARG A 140 -4.64 4.03 4.76
CA ARG A 140 -3.46 4.27 3.91
C ARG A 140 -3.81 4.79 2.52
N ARG A 141 -4.94 4.34 1.95
CA ARG A 141 -5.46 4.83 0.66
C ARG A 141 -5.75 6.33 0.59
N PHE A 142 -5.95 6.98 1.74
CA PHE A 142 -6.25 8.41 1.85
C PHE A 142 -5.08 9.22 2.41
N GLU A 143 -3.91 8.59 2.60
CA GLU A 143 -2.70 9.27 3.09
C GLU A 143 -2.28 10.40 2.16
N PHE A 144 -2.13 10.10 0.87
CA PHE A 144 -1.76 11.10 -0.13
C PHE A 144 -2.74 12.28 -0.15
N LYS A 145 -4.04 11.98 -0.17
CA LYS A 145 -5.11 12.97 -0.15
C LYS A 145 -5.08 13.85 1.11
N LEU A 146 -4.81 13.26 2.28
CA LEU A 146 -4.66 14.00 3.52
C LEU A 146 -3.45 14.94 3.46
N ILE A 147 -2.31 14.46 2.97
CA ILE A 147 -1.08 15.27 2.84
C ILE A 147 -1.32 16.45 1.91
N GLU A 148 -1.99 16.23 0.78
CA GLU A 148 -2.34 17.28 -0.19
C GLU A 148 -3.29 18.31 0.41
N THR A 149 -4.35 17.85 1.10
CA THR A 149 -5.29 18.72 1.83
C THR A 149 -4.55 19.60 2.84
N ILE A 150 -3.62 19.03 3.59
CA ILE A 150 -2.86 19.78 4.61
C ILE A 150 -1.94 20.80 3.95
N LYS A 151 -1.28 20.46 2.84
CA LYS A 151 -0.42 21.39 2.11
C LYS A 151 -1.18 22.57 1.50
N GLN A 152 -2.43 22.37 1.11
CA GLN A 152 -3.29 23.46 0.62
C GLN A 152 -3.67 24.43 1.74
N ILE A 153 -3.90 23.93 2.96
CA ILE A 153 -4.26 24.77 4.12
C ILE A 153 -3.01 25.41 4.75
N ASP A 154 -1.91 24.65 4.86
CA ASP A 154 -0.63 25.08 5.44
C ASP A 154 0.54 24.53 4.60
N GLU A 155 1.02 25.34 3.67
CA GLU A 155 2.11 25.01 2.75
C GLU A 155 3.43 24.67 3.50
N LYS A 156 3.62 25.24 4.68
CA LYS A 156 4.85 25.08 5.49
C LYS A 156 4.71 24.04 6.59
N ALA A 157 3.61 23.27 6.60
CA ALA A 157 3.41 22.21 7.58
C ALA A 157 4.50 21.14 7.49
N PHE A 158 5.03 20.73 8.64
CA PHE A 158 5.95 19.60 8.72
C PHE A 158 5.17 18.30 8.95
N ILE A 159 5.30 17.35 8.03
CA ILE A 159 4.47 16.13 8.00
C ILE A 159 5.36 14.88 8.10
N VAL A 160 5.01 13.98 9.03
CA VAL A 160 5.66 12.68 9.20
C VAL A 160 4.61 11.59 9.23
N ALA A 161 4.71 10.62 8.32
CA ALA A 161 3.82 9.47 8.24
C ALA A 161 4.52 8.20 8.71
N TYR A 162 3.84 7.39 9.53
CA TYR A 162 4.34 6.09 9.99
C TYR A 162 3.21 5.08 10.19
N GLU A 163 3.53 3.81 10.03
CA GLU A 163 2.56 2.72 10.10
C GLU A 163 2.44 2.18 11.53
N PRO A 164 1.25 2.25 12.16
CA PRO A 164 1.02 1.61 13.46
C PRO A 164 0.97 0.09 13.31
N ARG A 165 1.67 -0.63 14.19
CA ARG A 165 1.64 -2.11 14.22
C ARG A 165 0.35 -2.67 14.80
N THR A 166 -0.20 -2.01 15.82
CA THR A 166 -1.39 -2.49 16.54
C THR A 166 -2.25 -1.30 16.96
N ILE A 167 -3.57 -1.40 16.75
CA ILE A 167 -4.53 -0.36 17.11
C ILE A 167 -5.55 -0.99 18.07
N HIS A 168 -5.71 -0.41 19.25
CA HIS A 168 -6.69 -0.83 20.26
C HIS A 168 -7.51 0.37 20.75
N GLY A 169 -8.84 0.29 20.65
CA GLY A 169 -9.78 1.27 21.22
C GLY A 169 -9.89 2.62 20.48
N GLY A 170 -10.53 3.58 21.14
CA GLY A 170 -10.76 4.95 20.65
C GLY A 170 -11.99 5.12 19.75
N PHE A 171 -12.26 6.38 19.33
CA PHE A 171 -13.24 6.75 18.29
C PHE A 171 -13.14 5.87 17.02
N TRP A 172 -11.97 5.26 16.84
CA TRP A 172 -11.52 4.46 15.72
C TRP A 172 -11.95 2.98 15.77
N ALA A 173 -12.42 2.47 16.90
CA ALA A 173 -13.06 1.15 16.96
C ALA A 173 -14.37 1.07 16.17
N LYS A 174 -14.98 2.23 15.83
CA LYS A 174 -16.19 2.33 15.02
C LYS A 174 -15.93 2.53 13.51
N GLY A 175 -14.66 2.52 13.09
CA GLY A 175 -14.26 2.74 11.71
C GLY A 175 -14.30 4.21 11.29
N VAL A 176 -13.30 4.62 10.51
CA VAL A 176 -13.28 5.95 9.86
C VAL A 176 -14.48 6.08 8.96
N ARG A 177 -15.11 7.27 8.91
CA ARG A 177 -16.18 7.61 7.96
C ARG A 177 -15.63 7.69 6.53
N SER A 178 -15.18 6.56 5.99
CA SER A 178 -14.60 6.41 4.66
C SER A 178 -15.50 6.93 3.53
N LYS A 179 -16.82 7.01 3.77
CA LYS A 179 -17.77 7.59 2.83
C LYS A 179 -17.59 9.10 2.68
N LYS A 180 -17.35 9.85 3.77
CA LYS A 180 -17.08 11.29 3.73
C LYS A 180 -15.72 11.59 3.08
N LEU A 181 -14.68 10.83 3.42
CA LEU A 181 -13.34 10.98 2.84
C LEU A 181 -13.32 10.80 1.31
N LYS A 182 -14.25 10.00 0.78
CA LYS A 182 -14.35 9.75 -0.67
C LYS A 182 -15.12 10.86 -1.41
N GLN A 183 -15.92 11.67 -0.71
CA GLN A 183 -16.88 12.59 -1.33
C GLN A 183 -16.35 14.02 -1.54
N TYR A 184 -15.40 14.48 -0.72
CA TYR A 184 -14.84 15.83 -0.87
C TYR A 184 -13.73 15.84 -1.92
N ASP A 185 -13.50 16.95 -2.62
CA ASP A 185 -12.33 17.13 -3.48
C ASP A 185 -11.31 18.06 -2.80
N THR A 186 -10.03 17.86 -3.06
CA THR A 186 -8.96 18.71 -2.49
C THR A 186 -9.04 20.13 -3.04
N ASP A 187 -9.41 20.30 -4.31
CA ASP A 187 -9.47 21.62 -4.95
C ASP A 187 -10.60 22.52 -4.40
N GLU A 188 -11.62 21.94 -3.75
CA GLU A 188 -12.71 22.70 -3.13
C GLU A 188 -12.32 23.32 -1.78
N VAL A 189 -11.18 22.91 -1.20
CA VAL A 189 -10.72 23.35 0.14
C VAL A 189 -10.25 24.80 0.16
N GLU A 190 -9.86 25.38 -0.99
CA GLU A 190 -9.49 26.81 -1.10
C GLU A 190 -10.67 27.78 -0.88
N SER A 191 -11.92 27.29 -0.85
CA SER A 191 -13.13 28.13 -0.83
C SER A 191 -13.77 28.34 0.55
N ILE A 192 -13.16 27.84 1.63
CA ILE A 192 -13.65 27.92 3.02
C ILE A 192 -12.70 28.75 3.88
#